data_AF-A0A4Z1IES9-F1
#
_entry.id   AF-A0A4Z1IES9-F1
#
_cell.length_a   1.000
_cell.length_b   1.000
_cell.length_c   1.000
_cell.angle_alpha   90.00
_cell.angle_beta   90.00
_cell.angle_gamma   90.00
#
_symmetry.space_group_name_H-M   'P 1'
#
loop_
_entity.id
_entity.type
_entity.pdbx_description
1 polymer ?
#
loop_
_entity_poly.entity_id
_entity_poly.type
_entity_poly.pdbx_seq_one_letter_code
_entity_poly.pdbx_strand_id
1 'polypeptide(L)'
;MSTRALAADKAKAQSDKLAKSERAQLKHSCEQLSGKDHIIGNLKKEGEELRSTLHNRNHELMDLDHVLEVYSEVVEGILSRKSEWSKPTHLRDSKIIEKGNKVAHGGTCLADAYRIKSTNNNDLRWYEEYYGISPDIVLKFESSAAFRRLINMRYEVYRYKYSVKDIADVFEEAFQELLEKILLKARGTESMQRILVGNTDTEIRAAYYDICILWEEGMAQEITVP
;
A
#
# COMPACT_ATOMS: atom_id res chain seq x y z
N MET A 1 67.87 -66.84 -15.69
CA MET A 1 67.28 -65.73 -14.91
C MET A 1 66.75 -66.27 -13.59
N SER A 2 67.01 -65.59 -12.47
CA SER A 2 66.63 -66.06 -11.13
C SER A 2 65.13 -65.91 -10.87
N THR A 3 64.48 -66.93 -10.31
CA THR A 3 63.05 -66.97 -9.95
C THR A 3 62.63 -65.80 -9.04
N ARG A 4 63.55 -65.25 -8.24
CA ARG A 4 63.33 -64.05 -7.41
C ARG A 4 63.12 -62.78 -8.22
N ALA A 5 63.86 -62.59 -9.31
CA ALA A 5 63.72 -61.40 -10.16
C ALA A 5 62.36 -61.41 -10.89
N LEU A 6 61.95 -62.58 -11.36
CA LEU A 6 60.66 -62.78 -12.02
C LEU A 6 59.47 -62.58 -11.07
N ALA A 7 59.61 -62.95 -9.80
CA ALA A 7 58.61 -62.70 -8.77
C ALA A 7 58.52 -61.20 -8.40
N ALA A 8 59.65 -60.50 -8.32
CA ALA A 8 59.70 -59.07 -8.05
C ALA A 8 59.06 -58.24 -9.19
N ASP A 9 59.35 -58.58 -10.45
CA ASP A 9 58.74 -57.92 -11.61
C ASP A 9 57.22 -58.15 -11.66
N LYS A 10 56.76 -59.34 -11.29
CA LYS A 10 55.32 -59.67 -11.24
C LYS A 10 54.61 -58.92 -10.11
N ALA A 11 55.24 -58.79 -8.94
CA ALA A 11 54.72 -58.02 -7.81
C ALA A 11 54.65 -56.51 -8.13
N LYS A 12 55.69 -55.97 -8.79
CA LYS A 12 55.71 -54.59 -9.24
C LYS A 12 54.63 -54.31 -10.29
N ALA A 13 54.46 -55.20 -11.27
CA ALA A 13 53.40 -55.09 -12.26
C ALA A 13 51.98 -55.16 -11.65
N GLN A 14 51.78 -55.98 -10.62
CA GLN A 14 50.53 -56.01 -9.85
C GLN A 14 50.30 -54.72 -9.07
N SER A 15 51.33 -54.20 -8.39
CA SER A 15 51.29 -52.93 -7.66
C SER A 15 50.96 -51.76 -8.59
N ASP A 16 51.61 -51.67 -9.75
CA ASP A 16 51.38 -50.61 -10.74
C ASP A 16 49.96 -50.69 -11.32
N LYS A 17 49.43 -51.90 -11.52
CA LYS A 17 48.06 -52.12 -11.98
C LYS A 17 47.03 -51.69 -10.93
N LEU A 18 47.30 -51.96 -9.65
CA LEU A 18 46.48 -51.50 -8.51
C LEU A 18 46.50 -49.97 -8.40
N ALA A 19 47.67 -49.35 -8.38
CA ALA A 19 47.83 -47.90 -8.30
C ALA A 19 47.14 -47.18 -9.49
N LYS A 20 47.18 -47.76 -10.69
CA LYS A 20 46.50 -47.22 -11.87
C LYS A 20 44.97 -47.32 -11.75
N SER A 21 44.46 -48.41 -11.19
CA SER A 21 43.03 -48.58 -10.89
C SER A 21 42.54 -47.59 -9.83
N GLU A 22 43.28 -47.44 -8.74
CA GLU A 22 42.95 -46.49 -7.66
C GLU A 22 42.97 -45.04 -8.15
N ARG A 23 43.97 -44.64 -8.95
CA ARG A 23 44.00 -43.31 -9.58
C ARG A 23 42.81 -43.05 -10.50
N ALA A 24 42.37 -44.06 -11.27
CA ALA A 24 41.19 -43.94 -12.12
C ALA A 24 39.91 -43.78 -11.31
N GLN A 25 39.76 -44.54 -10.21
CA GLN A 25 38.63 -44.41 -9.28
C GLN A 25 38.61 -43.05 -8.56
N LEU A 26 39.77 -42.55 -8.12
CA LEU A 26 39.92 -41.23 -7.51
C LEU A 26 39.54 -40.13 -8.50
N LYS A 27 40.03 -40.20 -9.74
CA LYS A 27 39.70 -39.22 -10.78
C LYS A 27 38.19 -39.18 -11.06
N HIS A 28 37.57 -40.33 -11.23
CA HIS A 28 36.13 -40.45 -11.43
C HIS A 28 35.34 -39.91 -10.22
N SER A 29 35.80 -40.17 -8.99
CA SER A 29 35.16 -39.64 -7.78
C SER A 29 35.27 -38.12 -7.67
N CYS A 30 36.43 -37.53 -8.03
CA CYS A 30 36.61 -36.08 -8.09
C CYS A 30 35.70 -35.42 -9.14
N GLU A 31 35.56 -36.02 -10.31
CA GLU A 31 34.65 -35.53 -11.37
C GLU A 31 33.19 -35.57 -10.90
N GLN A 32 32.78 -36.64 -10.21
CA GLN A 32 31.44 -36.72 -9.61
C GLN A 32 31.21 -35.69 -8.51
N LEU A 33 32.20 -35.42 -7.64
CA LEU A 33 32.10 -34.39 -6.61
C LEU A 33 31.96 -33.00 -7.21
N SER A 34 32.77 -32.67 -8.22
CA SER A 34 32.68 -31.41 -8.96
C SER A 34 31.30 -31.22 -9.61
N GLY A 35 30.75 -32.28 -10.22
CA GLY A 35 29.38 -32.26 -10.76
C GLY A 35 28.32 -32.01 -9.68
N LYS A 36 28.46 -32.61 -8.50
CA LYS A 36 27.56 -32.39 -7.36
C LYS A 36 27.68 -30.97 -6.81
N ASP A 37 28.89 -30.43 -6.70
CA ASP A 37 29.11 -29.06 -6.23
C ASP A 37 28.48 -28.03 -7.16
N HIS A 38 28.56 -28.25 -8.48
CA HIS A 38 27.84 -27.42 -9.45
C HIS A 38 26.32 -27.50 -9.24
N ILE A 39 25.76 -28.70 -9.05
CA ILE A 39 24.32 -28.88 -8.81
C ILE A 39 23.92 -28.16 -7.51
N ILE A 40 24.69 -28.31 -6.44
CA ILE A 40 24.45 -27.63 -5.16
C ILE A 40 24.48 -26.11 -5.34
N GLY A 41 25.45 -25.58 -6.11
CA GLY A 41 25.53 -24.16 -6.43
C GLY A 41 24.28 -23.65 -7.16
N ASN A 42 23.82 -24.38 -8.17
CA ASN A 42 22.60 -24.04 -8.90
C ASN A 42 21.36 -24.06 -8.00
N LEU A 43 21.20 -25.11 -7.18
CA LEU A 43 20.08 -25.25 -6.25
C LEU A 43 20.06 -24.14 -5.20
N LYS A 44 21.23 -23.69 -4.72
CA LYS A 44 21.32 -22.55 -3.80
C LYS A 44 20.83 -21.27 -4.47
N LYS A 45 21.28 -21.00 -5.71
CA LYS A 45 20.86 -19.83 -6.47
C LYS A 45 19.35 -19.83 -6.73
N GLU A 46 18.81 -20.96 -7.18
CA GLU A 46 17.36 -21.12 -7.40
C GLU A 46 16.59 -20.93 -6.08
N GLY A 47 17.10 -21.45 -4.97
CA GLY A 47 16.51 -21.25 -3.64
C GLY A 47 16.51 -19.78 -3.19
N GLU A 48 17.52 -19.00 -3.53
CA GLU A 48 17.58 -17.55 -3.25
C GLU A 48 16.59 -16.77 -4.14
N GLU A 49 16.51 -17.10 -5.43
CA GLU A 49 15.56 -16.51 -6.39
C GLU A 49 14.11 -16.78 -5.97
N LEU A 50 13.80 -18.02 -5.57
CA LEU A 50 12.48 -18.40 -5.05
C LEU A 50 12.15 -17.66 -3.76
N ARG A 51 13.12 -17.50 -2.85
CA ARG A 51 12.91 -16.75 -1.60
C ARG A 51 12.62 -15.27 -1.87
N SER A 52 13.36 -14.66 -2.79
CA SER A 52 13.12 -13.27 -3.23
C SER A 52 11.74 -13.12 -3.86
N THR A 53 11.37 -14.04 -4.74
CA THR A 53 10.04 -14.06 -5.38
C THR A 53 8.92 -14.19 -4.35
N LEU A 54 9.06 -15.13 -3.40
CA LEU A 54 8.08 -15.34 -2.34
C LEU A 54 7.94 -14.11 -1.44
N HIS A 55 9.04 -13.45 -1.11
CA HIS A 55 9.02 -12.20 -0.34
C HIS A 55 8.25 -11.10 -1.08
N ASN A 56 8.53 -10.90 -2.37
CA ASN A 56 7.81 -9.90 -3.18
C ASN A 56 6.31 -10.23 -3.28
N ARG A 57 5.96 -11.50 -3.48
CA ARG A 57 4.55 -11.93 -3.56
C ARG A 57 3.82 -11.73 -2.24
N ASN A 58 4.47 -11.97 -1.11
CA ASN A 58 3.87 -11.69 0.20
C ASN A 58 3.62 -10.19 0.40
N HIS A 59 4.54 -9.32 -0.05
CA HIS A 59 4.31 -7.88 -0.04
C HIS A 59 3.13 -7.47 -0.92
N GLU A 60 3.04 -7.99 -2.15
CA GLU A 60 1.90 -7.74 -3.05
C GLU A 60 0.56 -8.20 -2.44
N LEU A 61 0.55 -9.31 -1.70
CA LEU A 61 -0.65 -9.80 -1.01
C LEU A 61 -1.05 -8.89 0.16
N MET A 62 -0.10 -8.45 0.98
CA MET A 62 -0.38 -7.52 2.08
C MET A 62 -0.93 -6.18 1.56
N ASP A 63 -0.37 -5.67 0.46
CA ASP A 63 -0.88 -4.47 -0.20
C ASP A 63 -2.32 -4.68 -0.69
N LEU A 64 -2.63 -5.86 -1.24
CA LEU A 64 -3.97 -6.18 -1.71
C LEU A 64 -4.99 -6.30 -0.56
N ASP A 65 -4.62 -6.93 0.55
CA ASP A 65 -5.46 -7.03 1.75
C ASP A 65 -5.81 -5.64 2.28
N HIS A 66 -4.83 -4.74 2.37
CA HIS A 66 -5.04 -3.34 2.78
C HIS A 66 -5.98 -2.59 1.83
N VAL A 67 -5.83 -2.78 0.51
CA VAL A 67 -6.73 -2.19 -0.48
C VAL A 67 -8.17 -2.70 -0.31
N LEU A 68 -8.34 -4.00 -0.05
CA LEU A 68 -9.64 -4.61 0.20
C LEU A 68 -10.29 -4.06 1.47
N GLU A 69 -9.53 -3.81 2.53
CA GLU A 69 -10.03 -3.17 3.75
C GLU A 69 -10.58 -1.76 3.45
N VAL A 70 -9.84 -0.95 2.70
CA VAL A 70 -10.27 0.40 2.29
C VAL A 70 -11.57 0.36 1.49
N TYR A 71 -11.70 -0.55 0.52
CA TYR A 71 -12.95 -0.68 -0.24
C TYR A 71 -14.10 -1.23 0.60
N SER A 72 -13.80 -2.14 1.53
CA SER A 72 -14.81 -2.72 2.43
C SER A 72 -15.47 -1.64 3.27
N GLU A 73 -14.72 -0.68 3.80
CA GLU A 73 -15.28 0.45 4.58
C GLU A 73 -16.35 1.24 3.77
N VAL A 74 -16.08 1.49 2.49
CA VAL A 74 -17.01 2.20 1.59
C VAL A 74 -18.26 1.35 1.32
N VAL A 75 -18.06 0.08 0.94
CA VAL A 75 -19.16 -0.84 0.61
C VAL A 75 -20.06 -1.08 1.82
N GLU A 76 -19.48 -1.35 3.00
CA GLU A 76 -20.20 -1.56 4.25
C GLU A 76 -21.01 -0.32 4.64
N GLY A 77 -20.46 0.88 4.48
CA GLY A 77 -21.19 2.12 4.77
C GLY A 77 -22.41 2.30 3.86
N ILE A 78 -22.27 2.01 2.56
CA ILE A 78 -23.39 2.08 1.59
C ILE A 78 -24.45 1.01 1.90
N LEU A 79 -24.05 -0.23 2.16
CA LEU A 79 -24.97 -1.34 2.45
C LEU A 79 -25.70 -1.13 3.78
N SER A 80 -24.99 -0.65 4.81
CA SER A 80 -25.59 -0.32 6.11
C SER A 80 -26.66 0.77 5.97
N ARG A 81 -26.38 1.84 5.21
CA ARG A 81 -27.38 2.86 4.88
C ARG A 81 -28.58 2.25 4.16
N LYS A 82 -28.37 1.40 3.15
CA LYS A 82 -29.48 0.73 2.43
C LYS A 82 -30.33 -0.12 3.38
N SER A 83 -29.69 -0.81 4.33
CA SER A 83 -30.37 -1.58 5.37
C SER A 83 -31.19 -0.70 6.31
N GLU A 84 -30.71 0.49 6.69
CA GLU A 84 -31.52 1.43 7.48
C GLU A 84 -32.74 1.94 6.70
N TRP A 85 -32.58 2.26 5.41
CA TRP A 85 -33.70 2.74 4.60
C TRP A 85 -34.81 1.71 4.40
N SER A 86 -34.51 0.41 4.51
CA SER A 86 -35.54 -0.64 4.45
C SER A 86 -36.34 -0.80 5.74
N LYS A 87 -35.89 -0.21 6.86
CA LYS A 87 -36.64 -0.20 8.12
C LYS A 87 -37.76 0.86 8.11
N PRO A 88 -38.83 0.65 8.90
CA PRO A 88 -39.79 1.71 9.22
C PRO A 88 -39.09 2.96 9.78
N THR A 89 -39.55 4.15 9.40
CA THR A 89 -38.88 5.43 9.73
C THR A 89 -38.54 5.60 11.21
N HIS A 90 -39.42 5.18 12.12
CA HIS A 90 -39.24 5.29 13.57
C HIS A 90 -38.21 4.32 14.16
N LEU A 91 -37.71 3.35 13.38
CA LEU A 91 -36.71 2.35 13.78
C LEU A 91 -35.34 2.56 13.12
N ARG A 92 -35.20 3.63 12.33
CA ARG A 92 -33.95 3.92 11.63
C ARG A 92 -32.93 4.52 12.57
N ASP A 93 -31.68 4.10 12.42
CA ASP A 93 -30.56 4.77 13.06
C ASP A 93 -30.04 5.88 12.15
N SER A 94 -30.28 7.14 12.56
CA SER A 94 -29.82 8.31 11.81
C SER A 94 -28.30 8.40 11.69
N LYS A 95 -27.54 7.88 12.67
CA LYS A 95 -26.07 7.90 12.62
C LYS A 95 -25.53 6.97 11.54
N ILE A 96 -26.15 5.80 11.37
CA ILE A 96 -25.77 4.86 10.31
C ILE A 96 -26.12 5.45 8.93
N ILE A 97 -27.28 6.09 8.80
CA ILE A 97 -27.67 6.80 7.57
C ILE A 97 -26.68 7.92 7.25
N GLU A 98 -26.31 8.74 8.23
CA GLU A 98 -25.36 9.84 8.05
C GLU A 98 -23.97 9.33 7.64
N LYS A 99 -23.44 8.30 8.32
CA LYS A 99 -22.16 7.68 7.95
C LYS A 99 -22.20 7.13 6.52
N GLY A 100 -23.29 6.45 6.16
CA GLY A 100 -23.47 5.94 4.81
C GLY A 100 -23.68 7.02 3.74
N ASN A 101 -24.26 8.17 4.11
CA ASN A 101 -24.35 9.34 3.23
C ASN A 101 -22.94 9.92 2.98
N LYS A 102 -22.10 10.03 4.02
CA LYS A 102 -20.72 10.50 3.89
C LYS A 102 -19.89 9.63 2.94
N VAL A 103 -19.98 8.30 3.00
CA VAL A 103 -19.24 7.46 2.04
C VAL A 103 -19.88 7.46 0.64
N ALA A 104 -21.20 7.62 0.53
CA ALA A 104 -21.89 7.62 -0.77
C ALA A 104 -21.75 8.96 -1.51
N HIS A 105 -21.55 10.05 -0.77
CA HIS A 105 -21.68 11.41 -1.29
C HIS A 105 -20.58 12.38 -0.84
N GLY A 106 -19.89 12.06 0.26
CA GLY A 106 -18.97 12.91 0.99
C GLY A 106 -17.48 12.78 0.65
N GLY A 107 -17.16 12.15 -0.48
CA GLY A 107 -15.79 11.86 -0.89
C GLY A 107 -15.21 10.61 -0.20
N THR A 108 -14.47 9.84 -0.98
CA THR A 108 -13.80 8.59 -0.58
C THR A 108 -12.36 8.60 -1.08
N CYS A 109 -11.62 9.68 -0.78
CA CYS A 109 -10.34 9.99 -1.40
C CYS A 109 -9.34 8.82 -1.41
N LEU A 110 -9.24 8.07 -0.31
CA LEU A 110 -8.34 6.93 -0.23
C LEU A 110 -8.74 5.79 -1.18
N ALA A 111 -10.02 5.42 -1.21
CA ALA A 111 -10.53 4.40 -2.12
C ALA A 111 -10.35 4.82 -3.58
N ASP A 112 -10.66 6.08 -3.90
CA ASP A 112 -10.48 6.62 -5.24
C ASP A 112 -9.01 6.67 -5.67
N ALA A 113 -8.09 6.98 -4.74
CA ALA A 113 -6.66 6.97 -5.01
C ALA A 113 -6.15 5.56 -5.35
N TYR A 114 -6.55 4.54 -4.58
CA TYR A 114 -6.25 3.14 -4.88
C TYR A 114 -6.85 2.67 -6.20
N ARG A 115 -8.06 3.13 -6.52
CA ARG A 115 -8.71 2.84 -7.80
C ARG A 115 -7.90 3.39 -8.96
N ILE A 116 -7.48 4.65 -8.91
CA ILE A 116 -6.70 5.29 -9.97
C ILE A 116 -5.35 4.59 -10.18
N LYS A 117 -4.67 4.25 -9.07
CA LYS A 117 -3.41 3.50 -9.10
C LYS A 117 -3.55 2.13 -9.80
N SER A 118 -4.72 1.50 -9.70
CA SER A 118 -4.98 0.18 -10.30
C SER A 118 -5.54 0.22 -11.73
N THR A 119 -6.17 1.32 -12.16
CA THR A 119 -6.88 1.41 -13.46
C THR A 119 -6.19 2.28 -14.52
N ASN A 120 -4.87 2.48 -14.43
CA ASN A 120 -4.06 3.16 -15.46
C ASN A 120 -4.40 4.66 -15.68
N ASN A 121 -4.63 5.41 -14.61
CA ASN A 121 -4.67 6.90 -14.57
C ASN A 121 -5.72 7.65 -15.41
N ASN A 122 -6.69 6.98 -16.04
CA ASN A 122 -7.72 7.67 -16.84
C ASN A 122 -8.50 8.76 -16.07
N ASP A 123 -8.71 8.56 -14.77
CA ASP A 123 -9.45 9.50 -13.91
C ASP A 123 -8.54 10.39 -13.05
N LEU A 124 -7.23 10.44 -13.35
CA LEU A 124 -6.28 11.23 -12.56
C LEU A 124 -6.66 12.72 -12.54
N ARG A 125 -7.00 13.28 -13.70
CA ARG A 125 -7.42 14.69 -13.81
C ARG A 125 -8.70 14.96 -13.02
N TRP A 126 -9.67 14.04 -13.09
CA TRP A 126 -10.91 14.15 -12.31
C TRP A 126 -10.60 14.17 -10.81
N TYR A 127 -9.70 13.29 -10.34
CA TYR A 127 -9.33 13.24 -8.93
C TYR A 127 -8.66 14.53 -8.48
N GLU A 128 -7.67 15.02 -9.21
CA GLU A 128 -6.99 16.28 -8.88
C GLU A 128 -7.96 17.46 -8.89
N GLU A 129 -8.88 17.50 -9.84
CA GLU A 129 -9.90 18.54 -9.93
C GLU A 129 -10.90 18.50 -8.77
N TYR A 130 -11.32 17.31 -8.32
CA TYR A 130 -12.35 17.12 -7.29
C TYR A 130 -11.79 17.03 -5.86
N TYR A 131 -10.55 16.60 -5.67
CA TYR A 131 -9.92 16.50 -4.35
C TYR A 131 -8.85 17.58 -4.12
N GLY A 132 -8.47 18.35 -5.15
CA GLY A 132 -7.48 19.42 -5.04
C GLY A 132 -6.05 18.93 -4.80
N ILE A 133 -5.80 17.63 -4.97
CA ILE A 133 -4.53 16.97 -4.65
C ILE A 133 -4.34 15.70 -5.48
N SER A 134 -3.10 15.26 -5.67
CA SER A 134 -2.82 14.00 -6.38
C SER A 134 -3.07 12.76 -5.50
N PRO A 135 -3.42 11.60 -6.13
CA PRO A 135 -3.55 10.33 -5.43
C PRO A 135 -2.30 9.91 -4.65
N ASP A 136 -1.11 10.15 -5.22
CA ASP A 136 0.17 9.77 -4.60
C ASP A 136 0.38 10.42 -3.23
N ILE A 137 -0.04 11.68 -3.09
CA ILE A 137 0.07 12.38 -1.81
C ILE A 137 -0.93 11.81 -0.79
N VAL A 138 -2.14 11.47 -1.22
CA VAL A 138 -3.15 10.84 -0.34
C VAL A 138 -2.68 9.47 0.14
N LEU A 139 -2.15 8.65 -0.75
CA LEU A 139 -1.58 7.34 -0.39
C LEU A 139 -0.37 7.50 0.55
N LYS A 140 0.49 8.50 0.32
CA LYS A 140 1.63 8.79 1.21
C LYS A 140 1.19 9.11 2.64
N PHE A 141 0.03 9.72 2.84
CA PHE A 141 -0.48 10.15 4.15
C PHE A 141 -1.76 9.41 4.57
N GLU A 142 -1.99 8.21 4.04
CA GLU A 142 -3.24 7.46 4.22
C GLU A 142 -3.59 7.15 5.69
N SER A 143 -2.57 7.03 6.55
CA SER A 143 -2.74 6.75 7.98
C SER A 143 -3.30 7.94 8.77
N SER A 144 -3.31 9.15 8.17
CA SER A 144 -3.85 10.35 8.80
C SER A 144 -5.35 10.48 8.53
N ALA A 145 -6.18 10.11 9.51
CA ALA A 145 -7.62 10.34 9.45
C ALA A 145 -7.98 11.82 9.30
N ALA A 146 -7.23 12.73 9.95
CA ALA A 146 -7.46 14.17 9.84
C ALA A 146 -7.21 14.67 8.41
N PHE A 147 -6.16 14.16 7.76
CA PHE A 147 -5.83 14.50 6.38
C PHE A 147 -6.87 13.94 5.41
N ARG A 148 -7.24 12.66 5.54
CA ARG A 148 -8.31 12.08 4.73
C ARG A 148 -9.62 12.85 4.85
N ARG A 149 -9.97 13.27 6.08
CA ARG A 149 -11.12 14.15 6.33
C ARG A 149 -10.99 15.48 5.59
N LEU A 150 -9.84 16.17 5.67
CA LEU A 150 -9.59 17.42 4.97
C LEU A 150 -9.84 17.30 3.46
N ILE A 151 -9.29 16.26 2.85
CA ILE A 151 -9.42 16.02 1.41
C ILE A 151 -10.87 15.69 1.02
N ASN A 152 -11.57 14.89 1.82
CA ASN A 152 -12.98 14.57 1.60
C ASN A 152 -13.89 15.81 1.76
N MET A 153 -13.64 16.68 2.75
CA MET A 153 -14.39 17.93 2.90
C MET A 153 -14.29 18.80 1.64
N ARG A 154 -13.10 18.89 1.05
CA ARG A 154 -12.92 19.64 -0.21
C ARG A 154 -13.71 19.03 -1.36
N TYR A 155 -13.75 17.70 -1.48
CA TYR A 155 -14.58 17.02 -2.48
C TYR A 155 -16.05 17.42 -2.37
N GLU A 156 -16.58 17.44 -1.15
CA GLU A 156 -17.96 17.87 -0.90
C GLU A 156 -18.19 19.30 -1.34
N VAL A 157 -17.35 20.23 -0.87
CA VAL A 157 -17.49 21.65 -1.21
C VAL A 157 -17.42 21.88 -2.71
N TYR A 158 -16.50 21.19 -3.41
CA TYR A 158 -16.38 21.30 -4.85
C TYR A 158 -17.63 20.76 -5.56
N ARG A 159 -18.08 19.57 -5.16
CA ARG A 159 -19.26 18.91 -5.74
C ARG A 159 -20.51 19.75 -5.58
N TYR A 160 -20.66 20.40 -4.43
CA TYR A 160 -21.82 21.21 -4.06
C TYR A 160 -21.58 22.72 -4.20
N LYS A 161 -20.53 23.12 -4.92
CA LYS A 161 -20.07 24.53 -5.02
C LYS A 161 -21.18 25.51 -5.35
N TYR A 162 -22.15 25.11 -6.17
CA TYR A 162 -23.27 25.97 -6.54
C TYR A 162 -24.31 26.14 -5.43
N SER A 163 -24.48 25.14 -4.58
CA SER A 163 -25.39 25.18 -3.42
C SER A 163 -24.78 25.93 -2.24
N VAL A 164 -23.47 25.79 -2.03
CA VAL A 164 -22.74 26.40 -0.89
C VAL A 164 -21.90 27.61 -1.30
N LYS A 165 -22.33 28.32 -2.34
CA LYS A 165 -21.55 29.33 -3.08
C LYS A 165 -20.83 30.34 -2.19
N ASP A 166 -21.50 30.86 -1.16
CA ASP A 166 -20.93 31.89 -0.28
C ASP A 166 -19.77 31.38 0.57
N ILE A 167 -19.72 30.07 0.83
CA ILE A 167 -18.70 29.40 1.64
C ILE A 167 -17.66 28.70 0.76
N ALA A 168 -18.02 28.30 -0.46
CA ALA A 168 -17.15 27.52 -1.32
C ALA A 168 -15.83 28.21 -1.67
N ASP A 169 -15.86 29.51 -1.99
CA ASP A 169 -14.64 30.24 -2.36
C ASP A 169 -13.75 30.51 -1.13
N VAL A 170 -14.35 30.82 0.03
CA VAL A 170 -13.63 31.00 1.31
C VAL A 170 -12.97 29.68 1.75
N PHE A 171 -13.72 28.58 1.63
CA PHE A 171 -13.21 27.25 1.94
C PHE A 171 -12.05 26.87 1.02
N GLU A 172 -12.16 27.09 -0.29
CA GLU A 172 -11.09 26.73 -1.23
C GLU A 172 -9.81 27.52 -0.96
N GLU A 173 -9.89 28.81 -0.65
CA GLU A 173 -8.72 29.62 -0.28
C GLU A 173 -8.04 29.09 0.99
N ALA A 174 -8.82 28.87 2.06
CA ALA A 174 -8.31 28.34 3.32
C ALA A 174 -7.74 26.93 3.16
N PHE A 175 -8.40 26.08 2.36
CA PHE A 175 -7.95 24.74 2.04
C PHE A 175 -6.60 24.75 1.35
N GLN A 176 -6.42 25.58 0.31
CA GLN A 176 -5.15 25.64 -0.42
C GLN A 176 -4.01 26.18 0.46
N GLU A 177 -4.28 27.22 1.26
CA GLU A 177 -3.29 27.75 2.21
C GLU A 177 -2.86 26.69 3.25
N LEU A 178 -3.83 26.00 3.85
CA LEU A 178 -3.56 24.93 4.81
C LEU A 178 -2.79 23.78 4.14
N LEU A 179 -3.23 23.36 2.95
CA LEU A 179 -2.61 22.25 2.21
C LEU A 179 -1.14 22.54 1.91
N GLU A 180 -0.82 23.75 1.45
CA GLU A 180 0.56 24.17 1.22
C GLU A 180 1.40 24.10 2.50
N LYS A 181 0.90 24.68 3.60
CA LYS A 181 1.59 24.68 4.91
C LYS A 181 1.87 23.26 5.40
N ILE A 182 0.88 22.37 5.38
CA ILE A 182 1.04 21.00 5.90
C ILE A 182 1.97 20.16 5.02
N LEU A 183 1.93 20.33 3.69
CA LEU A 183 2.82 19.61 2.78
C LEU A 183 4.27 20.06 2.90
N LEU A 184 4.51 21.36 3.12
CA LEU A 184 5.85 21.88 3.43
C LEU A 184 6.38 21.28 4.74
N LYS A 185 5.55 21.25 5.79
CA LYS A 185 5.94 20.74 7.10
C LYS A 185 6.16 19.23 7.13
N ALA A 186 5.33 18.48 6.41
CA ALA A 186 5.45 17.02 6.31
C ALA A 186 6.74 16.55 5.63
N ARG A 187 7.47 17.44 4.91
CA ARG A 187 8.83 17.14 4.43
C ARG A 187 9.83 16.90 5.57
N GLY A 188 9.53 17.40 6.78
CA GLY A 188 10.34 17.26 7.99
C GLY A 188 10.11 15.99 8.82
N THR A 189 9.45 14.95 8.27
CA THR A 189 9.15 13.64 8.91
C THR A 189 8.13 13.62 10.05
N GLU A 190 7.49 14.75 10.38
CA GLU A 190 6.38 14.74 11.34
C GLU A 190 5.16 14.01 10.76
N SER A 191 4.49 13.22 11.60
CA SER A 191 3.24 12.55 11.25
C SER A 191 2.19 13.58 10.83
N MET A 192 1.61 13.43 9.64
CA MET A 192 0.55 14.31 9.13
C MET A 192 -0.63 14.44 10.11
N GLN A 193 -0.97 13.35 10.82
CA GLN A 193 -1.99 13.39 11.87
C GLN A 193 -1.58 14.32 13.02
N ARG A 194 -0.31 14.27 13.45
CA ARG A 194 0.21 15.14 14.52
C ARG A 194 0.34 16.59 14.08
N ILE A 195 0.65 16.83 12.81
CA ILE A 195 0.68 18.19 12.23
C ILE A 195 -0.73 18.82 12.31
N LEU A 196 -1.76 18.07 11.88
CA LEU A 196 -3.13 18.60 11.78
C LEU A 196 -3.86 18.70 13.13
N VAL A 197 -3.73 17.69 14.00
CA VAL A 197 -4.53 17.61 15.24
C VAL A 197 -3.70 17.36 16.50
N GLY A 198 -2.36 17.34 16.39
CA GLY A 198 -1.48 17.19 17.55
C GLY A 198 -1.36 18.49 18.38
N ASN A 199 -0.41 18.53 19.31
CA ASN A 199 -0.16 19.71 20.15
C ASN A 199 1.07 20.52 19.72
N THR A 200 1.71 20.14 18.60
CA THR A 200 3.00 20.70 18.19
C THR A 200 2.88 21.96 17.37
N ASP A 201 1.79 22.11 16.60
CA ASP A 201 1.54 23.28 15.78
C ASP A 201 0.15 23.84 16.05
N THR A 202 0.08 24.88 16.86
CA THR A 202 -1.19 25.50 17.24
C THR A 202 -1.82 26.29 16.10
N GLU A 203 -1.02 26.81 15.17
CA GLU A 203 -1.52 27.60 14.04
C GLU A 203 -2.14 26.70 12.98
N ILE A 204 -1.40 25.68 12.53
CA ILE A 204 -1.91 24.69 11.55
C ILE A 204 -3.16 23.99 12.10
N ARG A 205 -3.14 23.65 13.39
CA ARG A 205 -4.29 23.01 14.03
C ARG A 205 -5.49 23.95 14.10
N ALA A 206 -5.28 25.22 14.44
CA ALA A 206 -6.37 26.19 14.44
C ALA A 206 -6.98 26.32 13.04
N ALA A 207 -6.15 26.52 12.02
CA ALA A 207 -6.61 26.58 10.63
C ALA A 207 -7.35 25.31 10.19
N TYR A 208 -6.89 24.12 10.59
CA TYR A 208 -7.62 22.87 10.33
C TYR A 208 -9.01 22.86 10.96
N TYR A 209 -9.13 23.27 12.23
CA TYR A 209 -10.43 23.31 12.91
C TYR A 209 -11.34 24.40 12.35
N ASP A 210 -10.80 25.56 11.98
CA ASP A 210 -11.56 26.63 11.34
C ASP A 210 -12.17 26.16 10.02
N ILE A 211 -11.39 25.43 9.21
CA ILE A 211 -11.89 24.78 7.98
C ILE A 211 -12.96 23.73 8.28
N CYS A 212 -12.78 22.90 9.32
CA CYS A 212 -13.81 21.94 9.73
C CYS A 212 -15.12 22.63 10.11
N ILE A 213 -15.05 23.72 10.89
CA ILE A 213 -16.22 24.49 11.31
C ILE A 213 -16.90 25.12 10.09
N LEU A 214 -16.13 25.77 9.21
CA LEU A 214 -16.63 26.38 7.98
C LEU A 214 -17.35 25.35 7.09
N TRP A 215 -16.77 24.15 6.96
CA TRP A 215 -17.40 23.04 6.24
C TRP A 215 -18.69 22.57 6.91
N GLU A 216 -18.70 22.38 8.23
CA GLU A 216 -19.90 21.96 8.98
C GLU A 216 -21.03 22.99 8.82
N GLU A 217 -20.72 24.28 8.92
CA GLU A 217 -21.69 25.38 8.74
C GLU A 217 -22.23 25.47 7.30
N GLY A 218 -21.35 25.29 6.31
CA GLY A 218 -21.76 25.34 4.89
C GLY A 218 -22.54 24.12 4.44
N MET A 219 -22.16 22.93 4.91
CA MET A 219 -22.81 21.69 4.53
C MET A 219 -24.09 21.40 5.32
N ALA A 220 -24.29 22.05 6.48
CA ALA A 220 -25.53 21.91 7.25
C ALA A 220 -26.79 22.29 6.45
N GLN A 221 -26.67 23.17 5.45
CA GLN A 221 -27.77 23.61 4.59
C GLN A 221 -28.17 22.59 3.51
N GLU A 222 -27.25 21.69 3.13
CA GLU A 222 -27.47 20.62 2.15
C GLU A 222 -28.08 19.35 2.77
N ILE A 223 -27.92 19.13 4.09
CA ILE A 223 -28.44 17.92 4.77
C ILE A 223 -29.99 17.91 4.82
N THR A 224 -30.65 19.02 4.50
CA THR A 224 -32.09 19.07 4.20
C THR A 224 -32.40 18.52 2.79
N VAL A 225 -32.11 17.24 2.56
CA VAL A 225 -32.72 16.49 1.46
C VAL A 225 -34.02 15.86 2.00
N PRO A 226 -35.19 16.11 1.38
CA PRO A 226 -36.49 15.64 1.87
C PRO A 226 -36.62 14.11 1.99
#